data_AF-A0A7V5LUA6-F1
#
_entry.id   AF-A0A7V5LUA6-F1
#
_cell.length_a   1.000
_cell.length_b   1.000
_cell.length_c   1.000
_cell.angle_alpha   90.00
_cell.angle_beta   90.00
_cell.angle_gamma   90.00
#
_symmetry.space_group_name_H-M   'P 1'
#
loop_
_entity.id
_entity.type
_entity.pdbx_description
1 polymer ?
#
loop_
_entity_poly.entity_id
_entity_poly.type
_entity_poly.pdbx_seq_one_letter_code
_entity_poly.pdbx_strand_id
1 'polypeptide(L)'
;MDALECIKRRIEETVERSRVPEDPLHARNTLEWLLKLKSDADLALQIAALGHDIERAVEERKVRRENFSDYEEFKKAHALNSARILEEIMKECGVDEDLINDVVDLVKKHEWGGDERADLLMIADTLSFFEVNLPFYFQRNSVEETKRRFLWGYRKLPEEFKGVVKKFRYKDERLDRLVREWMEREDSIDGKRKTGNGKW
;
A
#
# COMPACT_ATOMS: atom_id res chain seq x y z
N MET A 1 -5.38 -20.01 21.71
CA MET A 1 -5.37 -19.11 20.53
C MET A 1 -4.09 -19.41 19.80
N ASP A 2 -4.21 -19.78 18.53
CA ASP A 2 -3.05 -19.98 17.67
C ASP A 2 -2.25 -18.67 17.56
N ALA A 3 -0.91 -18.74 17.45
CA ALA A 3 -0.07 -17.54 17.43
C ALA A 3 -0.42 -16.66 16.22
N LEU A 4 -0.73 -17.27 15.08
CA LEU A 4 -1.20 -16.56 13.88
C LEU A 4 -2.57 -15.90 14.08
N GLU A 5 -3.50 -16.61 14.74
CA GLU A 5 -4.81 -16.05 15.10
C GLU A 5 -4.66 -14.86 16.06
N CYS A 6 -3.73 -14.93 17.02
CA CYS A 6 -3.38 -13.81 17.89
C CYS A 6 -2.89 -12.60 17.09
N ILE A 7 -1.94 -12.78 16.18
CA ILE A 7 -1.36 -11.69 15.37
C ILE A 7 -2.46 -11.03 14.54
N LYS A 8 -3.20 -11.82 13.74
CA LYS A 8 -4.23 -11.29 12.84
C LYS A 8 -5.29 -10.51 13.61
N ARG A 9 -5.79 -11.08 14.72
CA ARG A 9 -6.78 -10.41 15.57
C ARG A 9 -6.25 -9.09 16.13
N ARG A 10 -5.00 -9.04 16.61
CA ARG A 10 -4.45 -7.80 17.20
C ARG A 10 -4.14 -6.74 16.17
N ILE A 11 -3.76 -7.13 14.95
CA ILE A 11 -3.65 -6.19 13.82
C ILE A 11 -5.03 -5.61 13.51
N GLU A 12 -6.04 -6.46 13.34
CA GLU A 12 -7.42 -6.05 13.06
C GLU A 12 -7.99 -5.11 14.13
N GLU A 13 -7.90 -5.50 15.42
CA GLU A 13 -8.32 -4.68 16.56
C GLU A 13 -7.60 -3.32 16.61
N THR A 14 -6.36 -3.26 16.11
CA THR A 14 -5.58 -2.02 16.06
C THR A 14 -6.04 -1.14 14.91
N VAL A 15 -6.10 -1.68 13.68
CA VAL A 15 -6.48 -0.89 12.50
C VAL A 15 -7.92 -0.40 12.61
N GLU A 16 -8.82 -1.15 13.24
CA GLU A 16 -10.22 -0.75 13.50
C GLU A 16 -10.35 0.50 14.37
N ARG A 17 -9.30 0.85 15.14
CA ARG A 17 -9.27 2.09 15.94
C ARG A 17 -8.83 3.30 15.14
N SER A 18 -8.46 3.15 13.86
CA SER A 18 -8.03 4.27 13.05
C SER A 18 -9.12 5.32 12.92
N ARG A 19 -8.72 6.60 13.02
CA ARG A 19 -9.58 7.74 12.72
C ARG A 19 -9.78 7.96 11.23
N VAL A 20 -9.01 7.26 10.41
CA VAL A 20 -9.08 7.29 8.96
C VAL A 20 -10.03 6.15 8.53
N PRO A 21 -11.21 6.47 7.97
CA PRO A 21 -12.28 5.50 7.80
C PRO A 21 -11.92 4.36 6.85
N GLU A 22 -11.04 4.62 5.89
CA GLU A 22 -10.63 3.61 4.92
C GLU A 22 -9.50 2.69 5.40
N ASP A 23 -8.79 3.00 6.49
CA ASP A 23 -7.63 2.21 6.93
C ASP A 23 -7.98 0.72 7.22
N PRO A 24 -9.06 0.38 7.97
CA PRO A 24 -9.42 -1.01 8.20
C PRO A 24 -9.81 -1.75 6.91
N LEU A 25 -10.46 -1.04 5.98
CA LEU A 25 -10.85 -1.61 4.69
C LEU A 25 -9.62 -1.83 3.80
N HIS A 26 -8.70 -0.87 3.77
CA HIS A 26 -7.44 -0.95 3.04
C HIS A 26 -6.59 -2.12 3.51
N ALA A 27 -6.41 -2.29 4.83
CA ALA A 27 -5.65 -3.39 5.42
C ALA A 27 -6.17 -4.77 4.94
N ARG A 28 -7.49 -4.99 5.02
CA ARG A 28 -8.12 -6.25 4.57
C ARG A 28 -8.05 -6.41 3.05
N ASN A 29 -8.34 -5.34 2.30
CA ASN A 29 -8.35 -5.37 0.84
C ASN A 29 -6.94 -5.59 0.25
N THR A 30 -5.88 -5.07 0.89
CA THR A 30 -4.49 -5.38 0.52
C THR A 30 -4.19 -6.86 0.68
N LEU A 31 -4.62 -7.50 1.77
CA LEU A 31 -4.50 -8.95 1.93
C LEU A 31 -5.31 -9.72 0.86
N GLU A 32 -6.51 -9.26 0.53
CA GLU A 32 -7.30 -9.87 -0.55
C GLU A 32 -6.62 -9.75 -1.92
N TRP A 33 -6.03 -8.60 -2.25
CA TRP A 33 -5.25 -8.43 -3.46
C TRP A 33 -4.03 -9.32 -3.48
N LEU A 34 -3.29 -9.40 -2.37
CA LEU A 34 -2.15 -10.32 -2.26
C LEU A 34 -2.57 -11.76 -2.57
N LEU A 35 -3.67 -12.25 -2.00
CA LEU A 35 -4.14 -13.62 -2.23
C LEU A 35 -4.68 -13.84 -3.65
N LYS A 36 -5.17 -12.79 -4.34
CA LYS A 36 -5.51 -12.84 -5.77
C LYS A 36 -4.25 -12.93 -6.65
N LEU A 37 -3.17 -12.26 -6.26
CA LEU A 37 -1.88 -12.27 -6.97
C LEU A 37 -1.11 -13.57 -6.73
N LYS A 38 -1.14 -14.07 -5.49
CA LYS A 38 -0.46 -15.28 -5.03
C LYS A 38 -1.32 -16.01 -4.00
N SER A 39 -2.08 -17.02 -4.46
CA SER A 39 -3.03 -17.75 -3.60
C SER A 39 -2.37 -18.59 -2.51
N ASP A 40 -1.10 -18.94 -2.69
CA ASP A 40 -0.25 -19.70 -1.76
C ASP A 40 0.74 -18.78 -1.01
N ALA A 41 0.44 -17.48 -0.88
CA ALA A 41 1.30 -16.54 -0.15
C ALA A 41 1.60 -17.05 1.27
N ASP A 42 2.87 -17.02 1.64
CA ASP A 42 3.32 -17.47 2.95
C ASP A 42 2.78 -16.59 4.09
N LEU A 43 2.92 -17.08 5.32
CA LEU A 43 2.35 -16.42 6.50
C LEU A 43 2.93 -15.02 6.74
N ALA A 44 4.23 -14.83 6.54
CA ALA A 44 4.86 -13.54 6.76
C ALA A 44 4.31 -12.50 5.77
N LEU A 45 4.14 -12.87 4.51
CA LEU A 45 3.60 -12.00 3.48
C LEU A 45 2.14 -11.63 3.74
N GLN A 46 1.33 -12.58 4.23
CA GLN A 46 -0.05 -12.29 4.64
C GLN A 46 -0.12 -11.33 5.85
N ILE A 47 0.73 -11.53 6.86
CA ILE A 47 0.81 -10.65 8.04
C ILE A 47 1.26 -9.25 7.61
N ALA A 48 2.29 -9.16 6.77
CA ALA A 48 2.78 -7.90 6.24
C ALA A 48 1.70 -7.16 5.44
N ALA A 49 0.94 -7.85 4.58
CA ALA A 49 -0.18 -7.26 3.84
C ALA A 49 -1.26 -6.67 4.76
N LEU A 50 -1.66 -7.42 5.79
CA LEU A 50 -2.67 -6.96 6.74
C LEU A 50 -2.17 -5.78 7.60
N GLY A 51 -0.87 -5.74 7.90
CA GLY A 51 -0.28 -4.85 8.89
C GLY A 51 0.60 -3.71 8.38
N HIS A 52 0.90 -3.63 7.08
CA HIS A 52 1.91 -2.71 6.53
C HIS A 52 1.70 -1.23 6.92
N ASP A 53 0.45 -0.83 7.11
CA ASP A 53 0.01 0.53 7.43
C ASP A 53 -0.42 0.72 8.89
N ILE A 54 -0.20 -0.27 9.76
CA ILE A 54 -0.78 -0.32 11.12
C ILE A 54 -0.50 0.92 11.97
N GLU A 55 0.63 1.59 11.73
CA GLU A 55 1.00 2.80 12.45
C GLU A 55 0.01 3.95 12.30
N ARG A 56 -0.72 3.99 11.17
CA ARG A 56 -1.72 5.03 10.89
C ARG A 56 -2.87 5.04 11.89
N ALA A 57 -3.11 3.90 12.53
CA ALA A 57 -4.17 3.68 13.53
C ALA A 57 -3.73 3.98 14.97
N VAL A 58 -2.42 4.19 15.21
CA VAL A 58 -1.87 4.46 16.54
C VAL A 58 -1.51 5.95 16.64
N GLU A 59 -2.47 6.79 17.04
CA GLU A 59 -2.38 8.25 16.97
C GLU A 59 -1.13 8.83 17.67
N GLU A 60 -0.72 8.27 18.80
CA GLU A 60 0.45 8.72 19.57
C GLU A 60 1.78 8.41 18.88
N ARG A 61 1.79 7.41 17.99
CA ARG A 61 2.99 6.95 17.26
C ARG A 61 2.97 7.35 15.80
N LYS A 62 1.84 7.83 15.29
CA LYS A 62 1.60 8.09 13.88
C LYS A 62 2.63 9.04 13.28
N VAL A 63 3.24 8.61 12.18
CA VAL A 63 4.16 9.44 11.39
C VAL A 63 3.35 10.47 10.61
N ARG A 64 3.67 11.75 10.85
CA ARG A 64 2.95 12.90 10.28
C ARG A 64 3.65 13.45 9.05
N ARG A 65 2.95 13.54 7.91
CA ARG A 65 3.50 14.00 6.63
C ARG A 65 4.04 15.43 6.73
N GLU A 66 3.40 16.29 7.52
CA GLU A 66 3.77 17.69 7.74
C GLU A 66 5.15 17.88 8.41
N ASN A 67 5.69 16.84 9.06
CA ASN A 67 6.99 16.88 9.72
C ASN A 67 8.17 16.62 8.76
N PHE A 68 7.90 16.38 7.48
CA PHE A 68 8.92 16.05 6.48
C PHE A 68 8.85 17.02 5.31
N SER A 69 9.99 17.52 4.85
CA SER A 69 10.09 18.22 3.57
C SER A 69 10.13 17.23 2.40
N ASP A 70 10.85 16.12 2.58
CA ASP A 70 11.01 15.07 1.59
C ASP A 70 9.93 13.98 1.70
N TYR A 71 9.40 13.56 0.55
CA TYR A 71 8.32 12.57 0.51
C TYR A 71 8.83 11.16 0.76
N GLU A 72 10.04 10.84 0.28
CA GLU A 72 10.62 9.50 0.41
C GLU A 72 11.08 9.26 1.85
N GLU A 73 11.64 10.27 2.53
CA GLU A 73 11.92 10.23 3.97
C GLU A 73 10.67 9.97 4.80
N PHE A 74 9.55 10.63 4.47
CA PHE A 74 8.27 10.37 5.12
C PHE A 74 7.82 8.92 4.94
N LYS A 75 7.85 8.41 3.70
CA LYS A 75 7.43 7.03 3.40
C LYS A 75 8.35 6.00 4.08
N LYS A 76 9.65 6.29 4.19
CA LYS A 76 10.60 5.45 4.94
C LYS A 76 10.31 5.44 6.43
N ALA A 77 10.08 6.61 7.03
CA ALA A 77 9.74 6.70 8.45
C ALA A 77 8.44 5.96 8.78
N HIS A 78 7.44 6.10 7.92
CA HIS A 78 6.17 5.38 7.99
C HIS A 78 6.36 3.85 7.96
N ALA A 79 7.06 3.31 6.95
CA ALA A 79 7.33 1.88 6.84
C ALA A 79 8.11 1.33 8.05
N LEU A 80 9.13 2.07 8.52
CA LEU A 80 9.90 1.70 9.71
C LEU A 80 9.04 1.65 10.98
N ASN A 81 8.10 2.59 11.14
CA ASN A 81 7.25 2.65 12.32
C ASN A 81 6.20 1.53 12.33
N SER A 82 5.57 1.25 11.17
CA SER A 82 4.67 0.10 11.02
C SER A 82 5.38 -1.20 11.35
N ALA A 83 6.59 -1.40 10.84
CA ALA A 83 7.38 -2.61 11.11
C ALA A 83 7.66 -2.78 12.62
N ARG A 84 7.98 -1.69 13.34
CA ARG A 84 8.19 -1.73 14.81
C ARG A 84 6.92 -2.10 15.57
N ILE A 85 5.77 -1.55 15.19
CA ILE A 85 4.49 -1.89 15.84
C ILE A 85 4.14 -3.36 15.63
N LEU A 86 4.34 -3.88 14.41
CA LEU A 86 4.13 -5.30 14.13
C LEU A 86 5.09 -6.20 14.90
N GLU A 87 6.37 -5.83 14.98
CA GLU A 87 7.36 -6.55 15.78
C GLU A 87 6.90 -6.69 17.24
N GLU A 88 6.42 -5.61 17.85
CA GLU A 88 5.88 -5.63 19.22
C GLU A 88 4.66 -6.54 19.35
N ILE A 89 3.68 -6.43 18.44
CA ILE A 89 2.49 -7.29 18.44
C ILE A 89 2.87 -8.78 18.31
N MET A 90 3.79 -9.10 17.42
CA MET A 90 4.23 -10.48 17.19
C MET A 90 5.02 -11.01 18.39
N LYS A 91 5.90 -10.22 19.00
CA LYS A 91 6.59 -10.62 20.25
C LYS A 91 5.60 -10.91 21.37
N GLU A 92 4.56 -10.08 21.52
CA GLU A 92 3.50 -10.31 22.51
C GLU A 92 2.63 -11.56 22.21
N CYS A 93 2.53 -11.97 20.94
CA CYS A 93 1.86 -13.21 20.54
C CYS A 93 2.78 -14.46 20.62
N GLY A 94 4.05 -14.31 20.99
CA GLY A 94 4.96 -15.43 21.26
C GLY A 94 5.45 -16.18 20.02
N VAL A 95 5.56 -15.50 18.88
CA VAL A 95 6.05 -16.07 17.61
C VAL A 95 7.58 -16.10 17.59
N ASP A 96 8.17 -16.98 16.79
CA ASP A 96 9.63 -17.07 16.64
C ASP A 96 10.24 -15.83 15.95
N GLU A 97 11.53 -15.59 16.24
CA GLU A 97 12.24 -14.40 15.74
C GLU A 97 12.44 -14.44 14.22
N ASP A 98 12.47 -15.61 13.57
CA ASP A 98 12.67 -15.71 12.12
C ASP A 98 11.44 -15.18 11.39
N LEU A 99 10.24 -15.57 11.80
CA LEU A 99 8.99 -15.04 11.25
C LEU A 99 8.83 -13.54 11.54
N ILE A 100 9.22 -13.06 12.72
CA ILE A 100 9.22 -11.63 13.05
C ILE A 100 10.14 -10.85 12.11
N ASN A 101 11.37 -11.32 11.94
CA ASN A 101 12.35 -10.66 11.07
C ASN A 101 11.87 -10.60 9.62
N ASP A 102 11.23 -11.67 9.14
CA ASP A 102 10.69 -11.76 7.79
C ASP A 102 9.54 -10.75 7.56
N VAL A 103 8.57 -10.68 8.48
CA VAL A 103 7.49 -9.67 8.41
C VAL A 103 8.05 -8.25 8.46
N VAL A 104 8.99 -7.99 9.37
CA VAL A 104 9.63 -6.68 9.54
C VAL A 104 10.36 -6.25 8.27
N ASP A 105 11.10 -7.16 7.61
CA ASP A 105 11.81 -6.84 6.37
C ASP A 105 10.84 -6.52 5.23
N LEU A 106 9.78 -7.32 5.06
CA LEU A 106 8.73 -7.06 4.06
C LEU A 106 8.08 -5.69 4.25
N VAL A 107 7.66 -5.35 5.48
CA VAL A 107 7.00 -4.07 5.74
C VAL A 107 7.95 -2.89 5.56
N LYS A 108 9.25 -3.03 5.81
CA LYS A 108 10.22 -1.96 5.53
C LYS A 108 10.36 -1.65 4.04
N LYS A 109 10.10 -2.63 3.18
CA LYS A 109 10.25 -2.55 1.72
C LYS A 109 8.94 -2.27 0.97
N HIS A 110 7.78 -2.42 1.61
CA HIS A 110 6.47 -2.44 0.94
C HIS A 110 6.17 -1.23 0.04
N GLU A 111 6.77 -0.07 0.30
CA GLU A 111 6.58 1.14 -0.49
C GLU A 111 7.25 1.08 -1.88
N TRP A 112 8.35 0.33 -2.01
CA TRP A 112 9.18 0.31 -3.22
C TRP A 112 9.38 -1.08 -3.80
N GLY A 113 9.13 -2.14 -3.02
CA GLY A 113 9.48 -3.50 -3.39
C GLY A 113 11.00 -3.73 -3.34
N GLY A 114 11.53 -4.51 -4.28
CA GLY A 114 12.96 -4.77 -4.45
C GLY A 114 13.34 -6.26 -4.43
N ASP A 115 12.39 -7.12 -4.11
CA ASP A 115 12.48 -8.58 -4.26
C ASP A 115 11.07 -9.13 -4.55
N GLU A 116 10.97 -10.39 -4.97
CA GLU A 116 9.72 -10.98 -5.43
C GLU A 116 8.56 -10.82 -4.43
N ARG A 117 8.83 -11.01 -3.13
CA ARG A 117 7.80 -10.95 -2.09
C ARG A 117 7.43 -9.51 -1.76
N ALA A 118 8.42 -8.62 -1.64
CA ALA A 118 8.19 -7.21 -1.42
C ALA A 118 7.47 -6.54 -2.61
N ASP A 119 7.76 -6.97 -3.85
CA ASP A 119 7.08 -6.49 -5.06
C ASP A 119 5.61 -6.89 -5.06
N LEU A 120 5.28 -8.13 -4.69
CA LEU A 120 3.89 -8.58 -4.54
C LEU A 120 3.13 -7.75 -3.50
N LEU A 121 3.74 -7.48 -2.35
CA LEU A 121 3.16 -6.64 -1.31
C LEU A 121 2.94 -5.20 -1.80
N MET A 122 3.94 -4.60 -2.47
CA MET A 122 3.83 -3.26 -3.04
C MET A 122 2.71 -3.18 -4.08
N ILE A 123 2.57 -4.18 -4.95
CA ILE A 123 1.51 -4.24 -5.95
C ILE A 123 0.14 -4.35 -5.28
N ALA A 124 0.00 -5.24 -4.30
CA ALA A 124 -1.25 -5.42 -3.56
C ALA A 124 -1.68 -4.15 -2.83
N ASP A 125 -0.76 -3.48 -2.12
CA ASP A 125 -1.01 -2.19 -1.47
C ASP A 125 -1.42 -1.12 -2.49
N THR A 126 -0.69 -1.04 -3.61
CA THR A 126 -0.98 -0.04 -4.65
C THR A 126 -2.34 -0.26 -5.31
N LEU A 127 -2.72 -1.51 -5.60
CA LEU A 127 -4.05 -1.84 -6.13
C LEU A 127 -5.15 -1.53 -5.12
N SER A 128 -4.93 -1.85 -3.84
CA SER A 128 -5.86 -1.50 -2.78
C SER A 128 -6.02 0.00 -2.61
N PHE A 129 -4.93 0.78 -2.71
CA PHE A 129 -4.99 2.24 -2.69
C PHE A 129 -5.92 2.78 -3.79
N PHE A 130 -5.82 2.24 -5.01
CA PHE A 130 -6.69 2.66 -6.10
C PHE A 130 -8.15 2.29 -5.86
N GLU A 131 -8.42 1.09 -5.36
CA GLU A 131 -9.80 0.62 -5.15
C GLU A 131 -10.47 1.28 -3.94
N VAL A 132 -9.74 1.41 -2.84
CA VAL A 132 -10.27 1.78 -1.51
C VAL A 132 -9.92 3.22 -1.17
N ASN A 133 -8.64 3.59 -1.18
CA ASN A 133 -8.21 4.85 -0.56
C ASN A 133 -8.40 6.07 -1.46
N LEU A 134 -8.24 5.92 -2.78
CA LEU A 134 -8.25 7.05 -3.71
C LEU A 134 -9.52 7.92 -3.61
N PRO A 135 -10.75 7.37 -3.51
CA PRO A 135 -11.95 8.16 -3.27
C PRO A 135 -11.89 9.02 -2.02
N PHE A 136 -11.48 8.45 -0.87
CA PHE A 136 -11.36 9.19 0.38
C PHE A 136 -10.22 10.20 0.34
N TYR A 137 -9.12 9.85 -0.34
CA TYR A 137 -7.98 10.73 -0.53
C TYR A 137 -8.38 11.97 -1.33
N PHE A 138 -9.14 11.79 -2.42
CA PHE A 138 -9.65 12.88 -3.25
C PHE A 138 -10.58 13.83 -2.49
N GLN A 139 -11.40 13.31 -1.57
CA GLN A 139 -12.30 14.15 -0.76
C GLN A 139 -11.55 15.08 0.21
N ARG A 140 -10.35 14.70 0.65
CA ARG A 140 -9.58 15.42 1.68
C ARG A 140 -8.44 16.27 1.11
N ASN A 141 -8.10 16.10 -0.16
CA ASN A 141 -6.94 16.73 -0.79
C ASN A 141 -7.33 17.53 -2.04
N SER A 142 -6.43 18.39 -2.51
CA SER A 142 -6.62 19.07 -3.78
C SER A 142 -6.51 18.09 -4.95
N VAL A 143 -6.97 18.54 -6.14
CA VAL A 143 -6.85 17.78 -7.38
C VAL A 143 -5.37 17.55 -7.72
N GLU A 144 -4.54 18.56 -7.50
CA GLU A 144 -3.10 18.54 -7.77
C GLU A 144 -2.40 17.50 -6.90
N GLU A 145 -2.69 17.47 -5.60
CA GLU A 145 -2.10 16.50 -4.67
C GLU A 145 -2.62 15.09 -4.95
N THR A 146 -3.92 14.95 -5.22
CA THR A 146 -4.50 13.65 -5.61
C THR A 146 -3.85 13.12 -6.88
N LYS A 147 -3.65 13.97 -7.89
CA LYS A 147 -2.96 13.60 -9.13
C LYS A 147 -1.51 13.19 -8.87
N ARG A 148 -0.78 13.94 -8.04
CA ARG A 148 0.60 13.61 -7.67
C ARG A 148 0.66 12.22 -7.04
N ARG A 149 -0.20 11.96 -6.05
CA ARG A 149 -0.27 10.66 -5.35
C ARG A 149 -0.70 9.53 -6.30
N PHE A 150 -1.70 9.76 -7.14
CA PHE A 150 -2.15 8.82 -8.16
C PHE A 150 -1.00 8.41 -9.09
N LEU A 151 -0.30 9.39 -9.67
CA LEU A 151 0.80 9.12 -10.62
C LEU A 151 1.99 8.44 -9.94
N TRP A 152 2.28 8.75 -8.67
CA TRP A 152 3.32 8.05 -7.92
C TRP A 152 3.01 6.56 -7.79
N GLY A 153 1.77 6.17 -7.46
CA GLY A 153 1.37 4.76 -7.42
C GLY A 153 1.36 4.12 -8.81
N TYR A 154 0.75 4.80 -9.79
CA TYR A 154 0.52 4.25 -11.13
C TYR A 154 1.83 3.97 -11.89
N ARG A 155 2.87 4.80 -11.69
CA ARG A 155 4.17 4.63 -12.32
C ARG A 155 4.98 3.43 -11.78
N LYS A 156 4.74 3.04 -10.53
CA LYS A 156 5.42 1.90 -9.91
C LYS A 156 4.81 0.55 -10.31
N LEU A 157 3.55 0.56 -10.76
CA LEU A 157 2.89 -0.68 -11.17
C LEU A 157 3.52 -1.24 -12.45
N PRO A 158 3.85 -2.55 -12.48
CA PRO A 158 4.15 -3.25 -13.72
C PRO A 158 3.00 -3.10 -14.73
N GLU A 159 3.35 -3.13 -16.03
CA GLU A 159 2.41 -2.82 -17.12
C GLU A 159 1.17 -3.72 -17.11
N GLU A 160 1.33 -4.99 -16.74
CA GLU A 160 0.23 -5.95 -16.63
C GLU A 160 -0.83 -5.54 -15.58
N PHE A 161 -0.44 -4.85 -14.51
CA PHE A 161 -1.35 -4.42 -13.45
C PHE A 161 -2.00 -3.06 -13.71
N LYS A 162 -1.43 -2.23 -14.59
CA LYS A 162 -2.10 -1.00 -15.05
C LYS A 162 -3.44 -1.31 -15.73
N GLY A 163 -3.55 -2.46 -16.40
CA GLY A 163 -4.80 -2.96 -16.96
C GLY A 163 -5.90 -3.22 -15.91
N VAL A 164 -5.52 -3.55 -14.68
CA VAL A 164 -6.45 -3.71 -13.55
C VAL A 164 -6.97 -2.34 -13.11
N VAL A 165 -6.08 -1.36 -12.93
CA VAL A 165 -6.46 0.01 -12.50
C VAL A 165 -7.47 0.64 -13.48
N LYS A 166 -7.31 0.40 -14.79
CA LYS A 166 -8.24 0.88 -15.83
C LYS A 166 -9.66 0.34 -15.70
N LYS A 167 -9.85 -0.78 -14.99
CA LYS A 167 -11.17 -1.39 -14.75
C LYS A 167 -11.89 -0.76 -13.56
N PHE A 168 -11.18 -0.09 -12.65
CA PHE A 168 -11.82 0.58 -11.53
C PHE A 168 -12.78 1.69 -12.00
N ARG A 169 -13.85 1.84 -11.24
CA ARG A 169 -14.91 2.83 -11.47
C ARG A 169 -15.20 3.51 -10.15
N TYR A 170 -15.22 4.83 -10.16
CA TYR A 170 -15.42 5.62 -8.96
C TYR A 170 -16.83 6.20 -8.94
N LYS A 171 -17.45 6.21 -7.75
CA LYS A 171 -18.79 6.80 -7.56
C LYS A 171 -18.81 8.30 -7.85
N ASP A 172 -17.71 8.99 -7.54
CA ASP A 172 -17.54 10.39 -7.89
C ASP A 172 -17.16 10.51 -9.38
N GLU A 173 -18.09 11.05 -10.18
CA GLU A 173 -17.91 11.20 -11.63
C GLU A 173 -16.75 12.13 -12.01
N ARG A 174 -16.40 13.10 -11.15
CA ARG A 174 -15.27 13.99 -11.38
C ARG A 174 -13.97 13.24 -11.17
N LEU A 175 -13.86 12.45 -10.10
CA LEU A 175 -12.70 11.59 -9.86
C LEU A 175 -12.54 10.57 -10.99
N ASP A 176 -13.63 9.90 -11.40
CA ASP A 176 -13.58 8.88 -12.45
C ASP A 176 -13.05 9.44 -13.78
N ARG A 177 -13.55 10.61 -14.18
CA ARG A 177 -13.08 11.31 -15.38
C ARG A 177 -11.61 11.71 -15.27
N LEU A 178 -11.22 12.32 -14.14
CA LEU A 178 -9.84 12.77 -13.92
C LEU A 178 -8.85 11.60 -13.96
N VAL A 179 -9.16 10.48 -13.31
CA VAL A 179 -8.32 9.28 -13.31
C VAL A 179 -8.11 8.75 -14.72
N ARG A 180 -9.17 8.68 -15.55
CA ARG A 180 -9.04 8.29 -16.97
C ARG A 180 -8.09 9.22 -17.73
N GLU A 181 -8.31 10.52 -17.61
CA GLU A 181 -7.46 11.52 -18.28
C GLU A 181 -5.99 11.41 -17.84
N TRP A 182 -5.73 11.16 -16.56
CA TRP A 182 -4.38 11.01 -16.04
C TRP A 182 -3.70 9.74 -16.58
N MET A 183 -4.41 8.61 -16.61
CA MET A 183 -3.90 7.36 -17.19
C MET A 183 -3.60 7.51 -18.68
N GLU A 184 -4.54 8.05 -19.46
CA GLU A 184 -4.36 8.24 -20.91
C GLU A 184 -3.15 9.12 -21.24
N ARG A 185 -2.95 10.21 -20.48
CA ARG A 185 -1.79 11.09 -20.66
C ARG A 185 -0.49 10.39 -20.29
N GLU A 186 -0.46 9.67 -19.17
CA GLU A 186 0.76 8.99 -18.71
C GLU A 186 1.16 7.84 -19.67
N ASP A 187 0.20 7.04 -20.11
CA ASP A 187 0.41 5.95 -21.06
C ASP A 187 0.90 6.48 -22.42
N SER A 188 0.37 7.63 -22.86
CA SER A 188 0.82 8.31 -24.09
C SER A 188 2.28 8.77 -24.00
N ILE A 189 2.73 9.24 -22.82
CA ILE A 189 4.11 9.66 -22.59
C ILE A 189 5.04 8.43 -22.55
N ASP A 190 4.60 7.34 -21.93
CA ASP A 190 5.37 6.09 -21.88
C ASP A 190 5.52 5.44 -23.27
N GLY A 191 4.43 5.41 -24.05
CA GLY A 191 4.45 4.95 -25.44
C GLY A 191 5.45 5.73 -26.30
N LYS A 192 5.48 7.07 -26.17
CA LYS A 192 6.46 7.92 -26.86
C LYS A 192 7.91 7.64 -26.44
N ARG A 193 8.16 7.38 -25.15
CA ARG A 193 9.49 7.01 -24.64
C ARG A 193 9.96 5.67 -25.21
N LYS A 194 9.07 4.66 -25.26
CA LYS A 194 9.38 3.34 -25.83
C LYS A 194 9.63 3.39 -27.34
N THR A 195 8.90 4.24 -28.09
CA THR A 195 9.13 4.44 -29.53
C THR A 195 10.32 5.35 -29.86
N GLY A 196 10.75 6.19 -28.91
CA GLY A 196 11.80 7.20 -29.07
C GLY A 196 13.23 6.69 -28.86
N ASN A 197 13.42 5.55 -28.20
CA ASN A 197 14.73 4.90 -28.02
C ASN A 197 15.14 3.98 -29.19
N GLY A 198 14.40 4.01 -30.30
CA GLY A 198 14.72 3.30 -31.54
C GLY A 198 15.21 4.23 -32.63
N LYS A 199 16.29 5.00 -32.41
CA LYS A 199 17.06 5.62 -33.49
C LYS A 199 18.56 5.52 -33.22
N TRP A 200 19.17 4.69 -34.07
CA TRP A 200 20.56 4.55 -34.51
C TRP A 200 21.50 5.71 -34.18
#